data_AF-A0A960W184-F1
#
_entry.id   AF-A0A960W184-F1
#
_cell.length_a   1.000
_cell.length_b   1.000
_cell.length_c   1.000
_cell.angle_alpha   90.00
_cell.angle_beta   90.00
_cell.angle_gamma   90.00
#
_symmetry.space_group_name_H-M   'P 1'
#
loop_
_entity.id
_entity.type
_entity.pdbx_description
1 polymer ?
#
loop_
_entity_poly.entity_id
_entity_poly.type
_entity_poly.pdbx_seq_one_letter_code
_entity_poly.pdbx_strand_id
1 'polypeptide(L)'
;MNENLQLPNGLIGPLQILPCWFQNVIYFIVFLPLLIALLYYIQKRVLKKLPQSKIDTTHSIPKKQTIKRDGIKNEILVIKKIYSETKEYREGLYALFALVKTRLEKLTGKEIEEMTLTEIEHILSEKHILQFLKKITSLQYQKNEPDENDFNDAISESLKYVAYRKEIKLKKIQR
;
A
#
# COMPACT_ATOMS: atom_id res chain seq x y z
N MET A 1 62.96 -24.45 -46.55
CA MET A 1 62.49 -23.11 -46.96
C MET A 1 61.01 -23.27 -47.29
N ASN A 2 60.12 -23.17 -46.31
CA ASN A 2 59.47 -21.95 -45.77
C ASN A 2 58.61 -21.22 -46.81
N GLU A 3 57.30 -21.51 -46.81
CA GLU A 3 56.24 -20.54 -47.13
C GLU A 3 55.04 -20.80 -46.21
N ASN A 4 55.08 -20.19 -45.02
CA ASN A 4 53.90 -20.02 -44.18
C ASN A 4 53.07 -18.89 -44.79
N LEU A 5 51.94 -19.23 -45.40
CA LEU A 5 50.89 -18.29 -45.78
C LEU A 5 50.30 -17.64 -44.52
N GLN A 6 50.88 -16.50 -44.11
CA GLN A 6 50.22 -15.57 -43.21
C GLN A 6 49.19 -14.76 -44.02
N LEU A 7 47.91 -14.95 -43.71
CA LEU A 7 46.83 -14.10 -44.19
C LEU A 7 47.04 -12.66 -43.66
N PRO A 8 46.86 -11.62 -44.50
CA PRO A 8 46.97 -10.25 -44.06
C PRO A 8 45.79 -9.91 -43.14
N ASN A 9 46.11 -9.45 -41.93
CA ASN A 9 45.18 -8.83 -40.99
C ASN A 9 44.54 -7.60 -41.64
N GLY A 10 43.44 -7.81 -42.36
CA GLY A 10 42.75 -6.76 -43.11
C GLY A 10 41.25 -6.85 -42.87
N LEU A 11 40.81 -6.34 -41.72
CA LEU A 11 39.49 -5.70 -41.47
C LEU A 11 39.27 -5.54 -39.96
N ILE A 12 40.18 -4.82 -39.32
CA ILE A 12 39.98 -4.28 -37.96
C ILE A 12 39.32 -2.91 -38.17
N GLY A 13 38.01 -2.83 -37.93
CA GLY A 13 37.28 -1.56 -37.98
C GLY A 13 37.88 -0.52 -37.01
N PRO A 14 37.67 0.78 -37.24
CA PRO A 14 38.34 1.87 -36.50
C PRO A 14 38.02 1.94 -35.00
N LEU A 15 37.14 1.06 -34.51
CA LEU A 15 36.71 0.99 -33.11
C LEU A 15 37.55 0.07 -32.23
N GLN A 16 38.47 -0.72 -32.79
CA GLN A 16 39.28 -1.71 -32.04
C GLN A 16 40.68 -1.22 -31.63
N ILE A 17 41.07 0.02 -31.98
CA ILE A 17 42.35 0.63 -31.56
C ILE A 17 42.20 1.39 -30.23
N LEU A 18 40.97 1.52 -29.72
CA LEU A 18 40.69 2.22 -28.48
C LEU A 18 40.87 1.29 -27.28
N PRO A 19 41.57 1.73 -26.22
CA PRO A 19 41.78 0.90 -25.06
C PRO A 19 40.43 0.56 -24.39
N CYS A 20 40.32 -0.65 -23.83
CA CYS A 20 39.05 -1.24 -23.37
C CYS A 20 38.24 -0.33 -22.41
N TRP A 21 38.92 0.49 -21.62
CA TRP A 21 38.28 1.49 -20.74
C TRP A 21 37.57 2.61 -21.51
N PHE A 22 38.04 2.99 -22.71
CA PHE A 22 37.46 4.03 -23.55
C PHE A 22 36.23 3.54 -24.31
N GLN A 23 36.21 2.26 -24.72
CA GLN A 23 35.01 1.64 -25.30
C GLN A 23 33.86 1.64 -24.29
N ASN A 24 34.12 1.26 -23.03
CA ASN A 24 33.10 1.29 -21.98
C ASN A 24 32.55 2.71 -21.76
N VAL A 25 33.40 3.73 -21.76
CA VAL A 25 32.96 5.13 -21.60
C VAL A 25 32.06 5.58 -22.76
N ILE A 26 32.42 5.28 -24.00
CA ILE A 26 31.58 5.61 -25.17
C ILE A 26 30.26 4.83 -25.14
N TYR A 27 30.31 3.54 -24.78
CA TYR A 27 29.10 2.74 -24.57
C TYR A 27 28.22 3.39 -23.49
N PHE A 28 28.74 3.83 -22.36
CA PHE A 28 27.93 4.53 -21.36
C PHE A 28 27.37 5.87 -21.89
N ILE A 29 28.16 6.67 -22.59
CA ILE A 29 27.72 7.99 -23.10
C ILE A 29 26.62 7.86 -24.16
N VAL A 30 26.64 6.81 -24.99
CA VAL A 30 25.65 6.61 -26.06
C VAL A 30 24.49 5.74 -25.60
N PHE A 31 24.76 4.69 -24.82
CA PHE A 31 23.76 3.73 -24.38
C PHE A 31 22.90 4.29 -23.24
N LEU A 32 23.46 5.12 -22.34
CA LEU A 32 22.69 5.72 -21.25
C LEU A 32 21.56 6.66 -21.75
N PRO A 33 21.76 7.61 -22.68
CA PRO A 33 20.67 8.44 -23.20
C PRO A 33 19.68 7.61 -24.02
N LEU A 34 20.14 6.58 -24.74
CA LEU A 34 19.27 5.66 -25.47
C LEU A 34 18.38 4.86 -24.51
N LEU A 35 18.94 4.37 -23.41
CA LEU A 35 18.23 3.65 -22.35
C LEU A 35 17.21 4.56 -21.66
N ILE A 36 17.57 5.81 -21.36
CA ILE A 36 16.66 6.80 -20.77
C ILE A 36 15.51 7.11 -21.74
N ALA A 37 15.80 7.30 -23.02
CA ALA A 37 14.77 7.53 -24.04
C ALA A 37 13.84 6.32 -24.21
N LEU A 38 14.40 5.10 -24.15
CA LEU A 38 13.63 3.86 -24.21
C LEU A 38 12.75 3.68 -22.97
N LEU A 39 13.28 3.94 -21.77
CA LEU A 39 12.52 3.91 -20.52
C LEU A 39 11.40 4.96 -20.53
N TYR A 40 11.67 6.18 -21.00
CA TYR A 40 10.65 7.22 -21.17
C TYR A 40 9.57 6.79 -22.18
N TYR A 41 9.97 6.16 -23.28
CA TYR A 41 9.03 5.66 -24.28
C TYR A 41 8.18 4.50 -23.75
N ILE A 42 8.78 3.54 -23.04
CA ILE A 42 8.10 2.44 -22.36
C ILE A 42 7.15 3.00 -21.31
N GLN A 43 7.59 3.96 -20.48
CA GLN A 43 6.73 4.62 -19.51
C GLN A 43 5.52 5.26 -20.22
N LYS A 44 5.74 6.01 -21.30
CA LYS A 44 4.67 6.69 -22.04
C LYS A 44 3.71 5.73 -22.75
N ARG A 45 4.17 4.56 -23.23
CA ARG A 45 3.32 3.59 -23.95
C ARG A 45 2.70 2.53 -23.05
N VAL A 46 3.46 2.03 -22.08
CA VAL A 46 3.04 0.97 -21.15
C VAL A 46 2.18 1.57 -20.04
N LEU A 47 2.50 2.74 -19.45
CA LEU A 47 1.56 3.36 -18.48
C LEU A 47 0.29 3.92 -19.14
N LYS A 48 0.28 4.18 -20.46
CA LYS A 48 -0.97 4.51 -21.18
C LYS A 48 -1.82 3.30 -21.55
N LYS A 49 -1.27 2.08 -21.48
CA LYS A 49 -1.95 0.81 -21.82
C LYS A 49 -2.17 -0.12 -20.64
N LEU A 50 -1.47 0.08 -19.53
CA LEU A 50 -1.99 -0.31 -18.23
C LEU A 50 -3.38 0.32 -18.17
N PRO A 51 -4.46 -0.46 -17.92
CA PRO A 51 -5.66 0.18 -17.42
C PRO A 51 -5.17 1.06 -16.28
N GLN A 52 -5.64 2.30 -16.24
CA GLN A 52 -5.66 2.99 -14.96
C GLN A 52 -6.39 2.03 -14.02
N SER A 53 -5.68 1.12 -13.34
CA SER A 53 -6.00 0.77 -11.98
C SER A 53 -6.11 2.16 -11.40
N LYS A 54 -7.35 2.57 -11.16
CA LYS A 54 -7.69 3.82 -10.52
C LYS A 54 -7.07 3.74 -9.14
N ILE A 55 -5.76 3.93 -9.07
CA ILE A 55 -5.12 4.64 -8.00
C ILE A 55 -5.54 6.06 -8.29
N ASP A 56 -6.81 6.33 -7.98
CA ASP A 56 -7.26 7.65 -7.63
C ASP A 56 -6.44 8.01 -6.38
N THR A 57 -5.20 8.45 -6.60
CA THR A 57 -4.51 9.41 -5.73
C THR A 57 -5.22 10.77 -5.72
N THR A 58 -6.39 10.84 -6.37
CA THR A 58 -7.46 11.81 -6.18
C THR A 58 -8.76 11.14 -5.69
N HIS A 59 -8.69 10.16 -4.79
CA HIS A 59 -9.54 10.27 -3.62
C HIS A 59 -8.80 11.23 -2.69
N SER A 60 -8.92 12.52 -3.01
CA SER A 60 -9.11 13.47 -1.94
C SER A 60 -10.19 12.86 -1.07
N ILE A 61 -9.77 12.27 0.05
CA ILE A 61 -10.62 11.89 1.17
C ILE A 61 -11.61 13.04 1.24
N PRO A 62 -12.91 12.82 0.95
CA PRO A 62 -13.82 13.92 0.78
C PRO A 62 -13.73 14.75 2.05
N LYS A 63 -13.17 15.95 1.85
CA LYS A 63 -12.82 16.92 2.87
C LYS A 63 -13.94 16.94 3.88
N LYS A 64 -13.70 16.34 5.04
CA LYS A 64 -14.57 16.43 6.21
C LYS A 64 -16.05 16.15 5.87
N GLN A 65 -16.35 15.09 5.11
CA GLN A 65 -17.74 14.66 5.02
C GLN A 65 -18.17 14.18 6.41
N THR A 66 -19.13 14.91 6.97
CA THR A 66 -19.85 14.59 8.19
C THR A 66 -20.52 13.23 7.98
N ILE A 67 -19.78 12.15 8.24
CA ILE A 67 -20.31 10.79 8.14
C ILE A 67 -21.52 10.72 9.08
N LYS A 68 -22.72 10.77 8.50
CA LYS A 68 -23.96 10.43 9.20
C LYS A 68 -23.78 9.03 9.76
N ARG A 69 -24.24 8.78 11.00
CA ARG A 69 -24.05 7.49 11.70
C ARG A 69 -24.46 6.26 10.88
N ASP A 70 -25.39 6.42 9.94
CA ASP A 70 -25.85 5.35 9.04
C ASP A 70 -24.86 5.04 7.90
N GLY A 71 -23.92 5.96 7.60
CA GLY A 71 -22.89 5.80 6.56
C GLY A 71 -21.85 4.75 6.89
N ILE A 72 -21.29 4.75 8.11
CA ILE A 72 -20.21 3.81 8.49
C ILE A 72 -20.70 2.37 8.46
N LYS A 73 -21.93 2.13 8.91
CA LYS A 73 -22.53 0.80 8.84
C LYS A 73 -22.59 0.30 7.39
N ASN A 74 -23.02 1.17 6.47
CA ASN A 74 -23.07 0.84 5.06
C ASN A 74 -21.67 0.63 4.47
N GLU A 75 -20.68 1.43 4.87
CA GLU A 75 -19.28 1.26 4.45
C GLU A 75 -18.70 -0.08 4.92
N ILE A 76 -18.98 -0.51 6.15
CA ILE A 76 -18.59 -1.86 6.63
C ILE A 76 -19.22 -2.95 5.76
N LEU A 77 -20.49 -2.82 5.38
CA LEU A 77 -21.16 -3.79 4.52
C LEU A 77 -20.59 -3.82 3.10
N VAL A 78 -20.17 -2.66 2.59
CA VAL A 78 -19.48 -2.56 1.28
C VAL A 78 -18.13 -3.28 1.35
N ILE A 79 -17.33 -3.04 2.40
CA ILE A 79 -16.07 -3.77 2.66
C ILE A 79 -16.35 -5.27 2.70
N LYS A 80 -17.35 -5.71 3.49
CA LYS A 80 -17.73 -7.12 3.55
C LYS A 80 -17.97 -7.69 2.16
N LYS A 81 -18.80 -7.02 1.35
CA LYS A 81 -19.18 -7.51 0.01
C LYS A 81 -17.96 -7.63 -0.90
N ILE A 82 -17.18 -6.56 -1.04
CA ILE A 82 -16.03 -6.51 -1.97
C ILE A 82 -15.02 -7.61 -1.61
N TYR A 83 -14.58 -7.65 -0.36
CA TYR A 83 -13.48 -8.54 0.03
C TYR A 83 -13.93 -9.99 0.26
N SER A 84 -15.24 -10.25 0.42
CA SER A 84 -15.76 -11.63 0.37
C SER A 84 -15.80 -12.18 -1.06
N GLU A 85 -16.08 -11.32 -2.05
CA GLU A 85 -16.09 -11.72 -3.46
C GLU A 85 -14.66 -11.96 -3.99
N THR A 86 -13.70 -11.12 -3.61
CA THR A 86 -12.30 -11.26 -4.04
C THR A 86 -11.48 -12.23 -3.18
N LYS A 87 -11.98 -12.61 -1.99
CA LYS A 87 -11.27 -13.43 -0.98
C LYS A 87 -9.97 -12.79 -0.47
N GLU A 88 -9.81 -11.48 -0.62
CA GLU A 88 -8.67 -10.71 -0.11
C GLU A 88 -8.96 -10.24 1.32
N TYR A 89 -9.13 -11.19 2.24
CA TYR A 89 -9.60 -10.93 3.59
C TYR A 89 -8.69 -10.02 4.40
N ARG A 90 -7.36 -10.16 4.25
CA ARG A 90 -6.39 -9.30 4.93
C ARG A 90 -6.51 -7.84 4.51
N GLU A 91 -6.70 -7.57 3.23
CA GLU A 91 -6.92 -6.22 2.70
C GLU A 91 -8.24 -5.63 3.22
N GLY A 92 -9.29 -6.47 3.27
CA GLY A 92 -10.54 -6.12 3.91
C GLY A 92 -10.38 -5.74 5.38
N LEU A 93 -9.53 -6.44 6.14
CA LEU A 93 -9.22 -6.08 7.52
C LEU A 93 -8.47 -4.75 7.63
N TYR A 94 -7.57 -4.41 6.71
CA TYR A 94 -6.91 -3.10 6.67
C TYR A 94 -7.92 -1.97 6.42
N ALA A 95 -8.80 -2.14 5.44
CA ALA A 95 -9.87 -1.18 5.15
C ALA A 95 -10.81 -1.00 6.35
N LEU A 96 -11.18 -2.10 7.00
CA LEU A 96 -12.04 -2.11 8.17
C LEU A 96 -11.41 -1.38 9.36
N PHE A 97 -10.11 -1.60 9.59
CA PHE A 97 -9.38 -0.96 10.68
C PHE A 97 -9.26 0.56 10.48
N ALA A 98 -8.96 1.00 9.26
CA ALA A 98 -8.94 2.41 8.92
C ALA A 98 -10.30 3.07 9.21
N LEU A 99 -11.39 2.43 8.76
CA LEU A 99 -12.75 2.92 9.00
C LEU A 99 -13.09 3.03 10.50
N VAL A 100 -12.69 2.04 11.30
CA VAL A 100 -12.85 2.06 12.76
C VAL A 100 -12.04 3.19 13.39
N LYS A 101 -10.80 3.42 12.96
CA LYS A 101 -9.97 4.53 13.46
C LYS A 101 -10.58 5.89 13.15
N THR A 102 -11.03 6.12 11.92
CA THR A 102 -11.70 7.36 11.54
C THR A 102 -12.98 7.57 12.37
N ARG A 103 -13.69 6.50 12.74
CA ARG A 103 -14.82 6.58 13.67
C ARG A 103 -14.40 6.94 15.09
N LEU A 104 -13.34 6.32 15.59
CA LEU A 104 -12.76 6.62 16.90
C LEU A 104 -12.35 8.09 17.02
N GLU A 105 -11.67 8.59 16.00
CA GLU A 105 -11.27 9.99 15.88
C GLU A 105 -12.48 10.93 16.01
N LYS A 106 -13.56 10.64 15.29
CA LYS A 106 -14.81 11.43 15.37
C LYS A 106 -15.48 11.39 16.73
N LEU A 107 -15.37 10.27 17.47
CA LEU A 107 -15.98 10.13 18.79
C LEU A 107 -15.15 10.76 19.89
N THR A 108 -13.83 10.76 19.74
CA THR A 108 -12.89 11.24 20.77
C THR A 108 -12.40 12.67 20.52
N GLY A 109 -12.52 13.17 19.29
CA GLY A 109 -11.98 14.45 18.85
C GLY A 109 -10.45 14.50 18.79
N LYS A 110 -9.78 13.34 18.78
CA LYS A 110 -8.32 13.17 18.70
C LYS A 110 -7.95 12.60 17.33
N GLU A 111 -6.84 13.07 16.75
CA GLU A 111 -6.27 12.50 15.52
C GLU A 111 -5.80 11.06 15.80
N ILE A 112 -6.67 10.07 15.52
CA ILE A 112 -6.44 8.64 15.83
C ILE A 112 -6.05 7.86 14.57
N GLU A 113 -6.43 8.34 13.39
CA GLU A 113 -6.16 7.67 12.11
C GLU A 113 -4.67 7.37 11.92
N GLU A 114 -3.81 8.34 12.25
CA GLU A 114 -2.36 8.27 12.14
C GLU A 114 -1.67 7.53 13.30
N MET A 115 -2.40 7.30 14.41
CA MET A 115 -1.83 6.67 15.60
C MET A 115 -1.65 5.16 15.41
N THR A 116 -0.56 4.64 15.95
CA THR A 116 -0.32 3.21 16.15
C THR A 116 -1.26 2.66 17.23
N LEU A 117 -1.43 1.32 17.25
CA LEU A 117 -2.25 0.66 18.26
C LEU A 117 -1.78 0.99 19.69
N THR A 118 -0.47 1.04 19.92
CA THR A 118 0.13 1.36 21.22
C THR A 118 -0.25 2.77 21.68
N GLU A 119 -0.18 3.77 20.78
CA GLU A 119 -0.58 5.14 21.09
C GLU A 119 -2.08 5.24 21.43
N ILE A 120 -2.91 4.51 20.68
CA ILE A 120 -4.35 4.41 20.95
C ILE A 120 -4.62 3.81 22.34
N GLU A 121 -3.86 2.79 22.76
CA GLU A 121 -3.94 2.19 24.10
C GLU A 121 -3.61 3.16 25.24
N HIS A 122 -2.72 4.13 25.00
CA HIS A 122 -2.37 5.13 26.00
C HIS A 122 -3.48 6.18 26.18
N ILE A 123 -4.34 6.37 25.18
CA ILE A 123 -5.36 7.42 25.17
C ILE A 123 -6.75 6.86 25.55
N LEU A 124 -7.11 5.69 25.05
CA LEU A 124 -8.41 5.07 25.31
C LEU A 124 -8.44 4.35 26.66
N SER A 125 -9.53 4.53 27.42
CA SER A 125 -9.76 3.76 28.66
C SER A 125 -10.58 2.48 28.44
N GLU A 126 -11.29 2.38 27.32
CA GLU A 126 -12.28 1.32 27.10
C GLU A 126 -11.62 0.01 26.65
N LYS A 127 -11.50 -0.92 27.60
CA LYS A 127 -10.85 -2.23 27.38
C LYS A 127 -11.41 -3.01 26.19
N HIS A 128 -12.73 -2.98 25.98
CA HIS A 128 -13.36 -3.75 24.91
C HIS A 128 -12.96 -3.23 23.52
N ILE A 129 -12.86 -1.91 23.35
CA ILE A 129 -12.40 -1.29 22.09
C ILE A 129 -10.95 -1.67 21.84
N LEU A 130 -10.11 -1.57 22.87
CA LEU A 130 -8.69 -1.92 22.76
C LEU A 130 -8.48 -3.40 22.44
N GLN A 131 -9.25 -4.30 23.03
CA GLN A 131 -9.21 -5.73 22.71
C GLN A 131 -9.59 -5.99 21.26
N PHE A 132 -10.63 -5.33 20.77
CA PHE A 132 -11.05 -5.43 19.37
C PHE A 132 -9.98 -4.91 18.40
N LEU A 133 -9.39 -3.73 18.68
CA LEU A 133 -8.32 -3.18 17.86
C LEU A 133 -7.10 -4.11 17.83
N LYS A 134 -6.72 -4.67 18.99
CA LYS A 134 -5.66 -5.70 19.08
C LYS A 134 -5.97 -6.91 18.22
N LYS A 135 -7.20 -7.42 18.27
CA LYS A 135 -7.64 -8.57 17.48
C LYS A 135 -7.49 -8.29 15.98
N ILE A 136 -8.04 -7.16 15.50
CA ILE A 136 -7.92 -6.79 14.08
C ILE A 136 -6.47 -6.63 13.66
N THR A 137 -5.65 -5.92 14.44
CA THR A 137 -4.23 -5.76 14.13
C THR A 137 -3.51 -7.11 14.11
N SER A 138 -3.80 -8.01 15.05
CA SER A 138 -3.23 -9.37 15.04
C SER A 138 -3.59 -10.12 13.75
N LEU A 139 -4.85 -10.08 13.31
CA LEU A 139 -5.28 -10.74 12.08
C LEU A 139 -4.67 -10.13 10.81
N GLN A 140 -4.34 -8.83 10.83
CA GLN A 140 -3.65 -8.18 9.72
C GLN A 140 -2.19 -8.61 9.56
N TYR A 141 -1.50 -8.84 10.67
CA TYR A 141 -0.04 -9.11 10.69
C TYR A 141 0.33 -10.56 10.99
N GLN A 142 -0.65 -11.44 11.25
CA GLN A 142 -0.37 -12.86 11.43
C GLN A 142 0.21 -13.49 10.16
N LYS A 143 1.06 -14.50 10.36
CA LYS A 143 1.79 -15.18 9.27
C LYS A 143 0.87 -15.89 8.29
N ASN A 144 -0.22 -16.47 8.78
CA ASN A 144 -1.20 -17.17 7.95
C ASN A 144 -2.20 -16.17 7.37
N GLU A 145 -2.79 -16.48 6.22
CA GLU A 145 -3.86 -15.66 5.67
C GLU A 145 -5.11 -15.81 6.54
N PRO A 146 -5.75 -14.70 6.98
CA PRO A 146 -7.02 -14.78 7.68
C PRO A 146 -8.07 -15.45 6.79
N ASP A 147 -8.87 -16.33 7.38
CA ASP A 147 -9.93 -17.00 6.65
C ASP A 147 -11.22 -16.17 6.61
N GLU A 148 -12.24 -16.70 5.94
CA GLU A 148 -13.53 -16.03 5.82
C GLU A 148 -14.22 -15.86 7.19
N ASN A 149 -14.00 -16.79 8.13
CA ASN A 149 -14.61 -16.73 9.46
C ASN A 149 -13.97 -15.62 10.28
N ASP A 150 -12.64 -15.53 10.28
CA ASP A 150 -11.88 -14.45 10.91
C ASP A 150 -12.35 -13.08 10.42
N PHE A 151 -12.54 -12.96 9.10
CA PHE A 151 -13.03 -11.73 8.48
C PHE A 151 -14.48 -11.42 8.88
N ASN A 152 -15.39 -12.41 8.81
CA ASN A 152 -16.80 -12.24 9.19
C ASN A 152 -16.98 -11.90 10.67
N ASP A 153 -16.14 -12.45 11.54
CA ASP A 153 -16.08 -12.14 12.96
C ASP A 153 -15.65 -10.68 13.17
N ALA A 154 -14.59 -10.23 12.50
CA ALA A 154 -14.13 -8.85 12.56
C ALA A 154 -15.20 -7.86 12.06
N ILE A 155 -15.92 -8.21 11.00
CA ILE A 155 -17.06 -7.42 10.49
C ILE A 155 -18.18 -7.35 11.54
N SER A 156 -18.54 -8.47 12.14
CA SER A 156 -19.60 -8.56 13.15
C SER A 156 -19.27 -7.73 14.39
N GLU A 157 -18.03 -7.79 14.86
CA GLU A 157 -17.53 -6.95 15.95
C GLU A 157 -17.50 -5.46 15.58
N SER A 158 -17.10 -5.12 14.35
CA SER A 158 -17.12 -3.73 13.86
C SER A 158 -18.53 -3.15 13.84
N LEU A 159 -19.52 -3.94 13.41
CA LEU A 159 -20.93 -3.52 13.41
C LEU A 159 -21.45 -3.28 14.82
N LYS A 160 -21.08 -4.14 15.79
CA LYS A 160 -21.39 -3.93 17.22
C LYS A 160 -20.73 -2.65 17.74
N TYR A 161 -19.48 -2.41 17.36
CA TYR A 161 -18.74 -1.23 17.75
C TYR A 161 -19.35 0.07 17.20
N VAL A 162 -19.74 0.09 15.93
CA VAL A 162 -20.39 1.27 15.31
C VAL A 162 -21.77 1.53 15.93
N ALA A 163 -22.48 0.49 16.36
CA ALA A 163 -23.73 0.63 17.11
C ALA A 163 -23.54 1.17 18.54
N TYR A 164 -22.31 1.15 19.08
CA TYR A 164 -22.00 1.65 20.40
C TYR A 164 -22.18 3.18 20.44
N ARG A 165 -23.20 3.64 21.17
CA ARG A 165 -23.61 5.06 21.25
C ARG A 165 -23.01 5.83 22.42
N LYS A 166 -22.36 5.16 23.37
CA LYS A 166 -21.82 5.82 24.57
C LYS A 166 -20.58 6.64 24.22
N GLU A 167 -20.41 7.76 24.93
CA GLU A 167 -19.18 8.55 24.88
C GLU A 167 -18.00 7.69 25.29
N ILE A 168 -16.96 7.69 24.46
CA ILE A 168 -15.76 6.91 24.69
C ILE A 168 -14.91 7.62 25.74
N LYS A 169 -14.66 6.96 26.86
CA LYS A 169 -13.86 7.54 27.95
C LYS A 169 -12.37 7.54 27.60
N LEU A 170 -11.77 8.73 27.63
CA LEU A 170 -10.32 8.91 27.53
C LEU A 170 -9.67 8.71 28.90
N LYS A 171 -8.44 8.17 28.93
CA LYS A 171 -7.67 8.08 30.17
C LYS A 171 -7.40 9.50 30.67
N LYS A 172 -7.60 9.75 31.97
CA LYS A 172 -7.10 10.97 32.61
C LYS A 172 -5.58 10.90 32.58
N ILE A 173 -4.95 11.71 31.73
CA ILE A 173 -3.51 11.91 31.76
C ILE A 173 -3.22 12.69 33.05
N GLN A 174 -2.76 12.00 34.09
CA GLN A 174 -2.15 12.66 35.25
C GLN A 174 -0.83 13.27 34.75
N ARG A 175 -0.75 14.61 34.77
CA ARG A 175 0.50 15.36 34.61
C ARG A 175 1.23 15.42 35.94
#